data_AF-A0A950WS70-F1
#
_entry.id   AF-A0A950WS70-F1
#
_cell.length_a   1.000
_cell.length_b   1.000
_cell.length_c   1.000
_cell.angle_alpha   90.00
_cell.angle_beta   90.00
_cell.angle_gamma   90.00
#
_symmetry.space_group_name_H-M   'P 1'
#
loop_
_entity.id
_entity.type
_entity.pdbx_description
1 polymer ?
#
loop_
_entity_poly.entity_id
_entity_poly.type
_entity_poly.pdbx_seq_one_letter_code
_entity_poly.pdbx_strand_id
1 'polypeptide(L)'
;MRVRLRVTGTVQGVGFRPFVYRHAVALGLSGSVCNDSGGVLIEAEGPALQISELQRLLTDQPPPLARVDAVVAQPLPLVDETGFLIVESVDDGASDVPVSVDTATCDDCLTELFDPANRRHRYPFVNCTNCGPRYTIVRSVPYDRPATTMAGFTMCAACQREYDDPADRRFHAQPNACPACGPRVRLVAGDGIQVAVDDDAVQATVAVLRDGKIVALKGLGGFHLAVDAGNDVAVAELRRRKVRDDKPFAVMARDLAEAQRLCRLDADAAAALVSPRRPIV
;
A
#
# COMPACT_ATOMS: atom_id res chain seq x y z
N MET A 1 23.21 0.16 -27.41
CA MET A 1 23.58 1.36 -26.63
C MET A 1 23.24 1.09 -25.18
N ARG A 2 23.93 1.75 -24.24
CA ARG A 2 23.63 1.66 -22.82
C ARG A 2 23.32 3.05 -22.28
N VAL A 3 22.32 3.14 -21.42
CA VAL A 3 21.91 4.38 -20.77
C VAL A 3 21.64 4.15 -19.29
N ARG A 4 21.90 5.19 -18.52
CA ARG A 4 21.39 5.36 -17.17
C ARG A 4 20.19 6.29 -17.22
N LEU A 5 19.05 5.85 -16.71
CA LEU A 5 17.85 6.66 -16.56
C LEU A 5 17.65 6.96 -15.08
N ARG A 6 17.58 8.25 -14.75
CA ARG A 6 17.17 8.75 -13.44
C ARG A 6 15.70 9.13 -13.53
N VAL A 7 14.87 8.47 -12.72
CA VAL A 7 13.44 8.83 -12.59
C VAL A 7 13.22 9.49 -11.23
N THR A 8 12.63 10.69 -11.24
CA THR A 8 12.29 11.46 -10.03
C THR A 8 10.79 11.62 -9.87
N GLY A 9 10.35 11.90 -8.63
CA GLY A 9 8.96 12.08 -8.24
C GLY A 9 8.50 11.05 -7.20
N THR A 10 7.19 10.83 -7.12
CA THR A 10 6.62 9.76 -6.26
C THR A 10 6.76 8.43 -6.98
N VAL A 11 7.96 7.87 -6.98
CA VAL A 11 8.32 6.65 -7.75
C VAL A 11 8.80 5.49 -6.88
N GLN A 12 8.87 5.70 -5.56
CA GLN A 12 9.22 4.66 -4.60
C GLN A 12 7.99 4.16 -3.83
N GLY A 13 7.96 2.84 -3.56
CA GLY A 13 6.83 2.19 -2.90
C GLY A 13 5.56 2.10 -3.74
N VAL A 14 5.65 2.30 -5.05
CA VAL A 14 4.49 2.34 -5.97
C VAL A 14 4.52 1.24 -7.02
N GLY A 15 5.31 0.17 -6.79
CA GLY A 15 5.47 -0.92 -7.75
C GLY A 15 6.36 -0.59 -8.96
N PHE A 16 7.17 0.48 -8.87
CA PHE A 16 7.99 0.97 -9.99
C PHE A 16 9.09 -0.01 -10.41
N ARG A 17 9.84 -0.59 -9.46
CA ARG A 17 10.88 -1.61 -9.76
C ARG A 17 10.32 -2.82 -10.52
N PRO A 18 9.23 -3.48 -10.05
CA PRO A 18 8.50 -4.49 -10.83
C PRO A 18 8.07 -4.04 -12.22
N PHE A 19 7.57 -2.81 -12.34
CA PHE A 19 7.13 -2.26 -13.61
C PHE A 19 8.28 -2.15 -14.60
N VAL A 20 9.40 -1.56 -14.19
CA VAL A 20 10.62 -1.43 -15.01
C VAL A 20 11.12 -2.81 -15.42
N TYR A 21 11.26 -3.74 -14.48
CA TYR A 21 11.73 -5.10 -14.75
C TYR A 21 10.90 -5.78 -15.84
N ARG A 22 9.57 -5.80 -15.70
CA ARG A 22 8.69 -6.48 -16.67
C ARG A 22 8.81 -5.89 -18.07
N HIS A 23 8.85 -4.56 -18.19
CA HIS A 23 8.95 -3.91 -19.49
C HIS A 23 10.33 -4.06 -20.10
N ALA A 24 11.39 -3.96 -19.30
CA ALA A 24 12.76 -4.16 -19.79
C ALA A 24 12.95 -5.59 -20.32
N VAL A 25 12.49 -6.61 -19.59
CA VAL A 25 12.52 -8.01 -20.03
C VAL A 25 11.68 -8.21 -21.30
N ALA A 26 10.47 -7.67 -21.35
CA ALA A 26 9.60 -7.79 -22.54
C ALA A 26 10.21 -7.13 -23.79
N LEU A 27 10.98 -6.06 -23.60
CA LEU A 27 11.70 -5.36 -24.67
C LEU A 27 13.05 -6.01 -25.01
N GLY A 28 13.46 -7.06 -24.30
CA GLY A 28 14.75 -7.72 -24.51
C GLY A 28 15.96 -6.87 -24.11
N LEU A 29 15.79 -5.96 -23.15
CA LEU A 29 16.86 -5.12 -22.61
C LEU A 29 17.61 -5.86 -21.48
N SER A 30 18.91 -5.59 -21.36
CA SER A 30 19.71 -6.01 -20.20
C SER A 30 20.02 -4.84 -19.27
N GLY A 31 20.38 -5.14 -18.03
CA GLY A 31 20.78 -4.14 -17.03
C GLY A 31 20.07 -4.30 -15.69
N SER A 32 19.75 -3.19 -15.03
CA SER A 32 19.22 -3.23 -13.66
C SER A 32 18.32 -2.06 -13.28
N VAL A 33 17.58 -2.22 -12.19
CA VAL A 33 16.83 -1.15 -11.53
C VAL A 33 16.98 -1.22 -10.01
N CYS A 34 17.17 -0.07 -9.36
CA CYS A 34 17.17 0.06 -7.91
C CYS A 34 16.52 1.37 -7.44
N ASN A 35 16.23 1.45 -6.14
CA ASN A 35 15.91 2.72 -5.50
C ASN A 35 17.18 3.32 -4.89
N ASP A 36 17.26 4.64 -4.82
CA ASP A 36 18.28 5.36 -4.06
C ASP A 36 17.71 6.67 -3.47
N SER A 37 18.54 7.52 -2.87
CA SER A 37 18.10 8.79 -2.28
C SER A 37 17.70 9.86 -3.31
N GLY A 38 17.82 9.57 -4.61
CA GLY A 38 17.41 10.45 -5.71
C GLY A 38 16.17 9.97 -6.48
N GLY A 39 15.64 8.78 -6.19
CA GLY A 39 14.43 8.25 -6.80
C GLY A 39 14.61 6.81 -7.27
N VAL A 40 14.40 6.56 -8.56
CA VAL A 40 14.68 5.25 -9.18
C VAL A 40 15.82 5.41 -10.18
N LEU A 41 16.80 4.53 -10.08
CA LEU A 41 17.91 4.43 -11.02
C LEU A 41 17.74 3.20 -11.88
N ILE A 42 17.81 3.37 -13.19
CA ILE A 42 17.69 2.30 -14.17
C ILE A 42 18.94 2.32 -15.03
N GLU A 43 19.57 1.18 -15.23
CA GLU A 43 20.56 1.00 -16.28
C GLU A 43 19.99 0.02 -17.30
N ALA A 44 19.99 0.43 -18.56
CA ALA A 44 19.43 -0.36 -19.65
C ALA A 44 20.41 -0.38 -20.82
N GLU A 45 20.68 -1.58 -21.32
CA GLU A 45 21.49 -1.85 -22.50
C GLU A 45 20.67 -2.62 -23.54
N GLY A 46 20.78 -2.20 -24.79
CA GLY A 46 20.06 -2.81 -25.90
C GLY A 46 19.97 -1.90 -27.13
N PRO A 47 19.15 -2.26 -28.13
CA PRO A 47 18.99 -1.41 -29.29
C PRO A 47 18.23 -0.12 -28.94
N ALA A 48 18.55 0.96 -29.66
CA ALA A 48 18.11 2.32 -29.32
C ALA A 48 16.58 2.45 -29.26
N LEU A 49 15.87 1.78 -30.17
CA LEU A 49 14.41 1.82 -30.25
C LEU A 49 13.75 1.24 -28.98
N GLN A 50 14.27 0.14 -28.45
CA GLN A 50 13.77 -0.50 -27.24
C GLN A 50 14.02 0.37 -26.00
N ILE A 51 15.17 1.05 -25.93
CA ILE A 51 15.46 2.01 -24.85
C ILE A 51 14.53 3.22 -24.93
N SER A 52 14.29 3.76 -26.13
CA SER A 52 13.33 4.85 -26.32
C SER A 52 11.91 4.43 -25.95
N GLU A 53 11.50 3.20 -26.27
CA GLU A 53 10.20 2.68 -25.88
C GLU A 53 10.09 2.51 -24.36
N LEU A 54 11.13 2.02 -23.69
CA LEU A 54 11.16 1.97 -22.22
C LEU A 54 10.98 3.38 -21.64
N GLN A 55 11.73 4.37 -22.09
CA GLN A 55 11.60 5.76 -21.63
C GLN A 55 10.18 6.33 -21.83
N ARG A 56 9.56 6.02 -22.97
CA ARG A 56 8.18 6.41 -23.27
C ARG A 56 7.21 5.77 -22.28
N LEU A 57 7.34 4.48 -22.00
CA LEU A 57 6.52 3.77 -21.01
C LEU A 57 6.67 4.33 -19.59
N LEU A 58 7.89 4.69 -19.17
CA LEU A 58 8.13 5.30 -17.86
C LEU A 58 7.38 6.63 -17.69
N THR A 59 7.26 7.42 -18.77
CA THR A 59 6.65 8.75 -18.76
C THR A 59 5.14 8.68 -18.96
N ASP A 60 4.68 7.92 -19.96
CA ASP A 60 3.30 7.96 -20.44
C ASP A 60 2.39 6.97 -19.70
N GLN A 61 2.95 5.88 -19.18
CA GLN A 61 2.19 4.78 -18.58
C GLN A 61 2.80 4.29 -17.27
N PRO A 62 3.12 5.20 -16.31
CA PRO A 62 3.71 4.80 -15.04
C PRO A 62 2.71 3.94 -14.22
N PRO A 63 3.20 3.21 -13.20
CA PRO A 63 2.32 2.50 -12.28
C PRO A 63 1.21 3.39 -11.69
N PRO A 64 0.03 2.84 -11.33
CA PRO A 64 -1.14 3.65 -10.95
C PRO A 64 -0.94 4.62 -9.79
N LEU A 65 -0.02 4.30 -8.87
CA LEU A 65 0.29 5.14 -7.70
C LEU A 65 1.52 6.03 -7.92
N ALA A 66 2.19 5.89 -9.05
CA ALA A 66 3.40 6.64 -9.36
C ALA A 66 3.05 8.00 -9.96
N ARG A 67 3.84 9.01 -9.58
CA ARG A 67 3.90 10.28 -10.29
C ARG A 67 5.33 10.54 -10.68
N VAL A 68 5.59 10.52 -11.99
CA VAL A 68 6.91 10.79 -12.56
C VAL A 68 6.99 12.28 -12.85
N ASP A 69 7.97 12.94 -12.23
CA ASP A 69 8.21 14.37 -12.43
C ASP A 69 9.26 14.61 -13.52
N ALA A 70 10.30 13.76 -13.60
CA ALA A 70 11.28 13.78 -14.70
C ALA A 70 11.92 12.40 -14.94
N VAL A 71 12.34 12.18 -16.19
CA VAL A 71 13.20 11.07 -16.62
C VAL A 71 14.43 11.66 -17.31
N VAL A 72 15.60 11.53 -16.70
CA VAL A 72 16.87 12.05 -17.24
C VAL A 72 17.73 10.90 -17.71
N ALA A 73 18.14 10.93 -18.97
CA ALA A 73 18.98 9.91 -19.58
C ALA A 73 20.44 10.36 -19.70
N GLN A 74 21.36 9.48 -19.31
CA GLN A 74 22.79 9.66 -19.49
C GLN A 74 23.38 8.44 -20.23
N PRO A 75 24.11 8.63 -21.35
CA PRO A 75 24.80 7.54 -22.03
C PRO A 75 25.87 6.90 -21.14
N LEU A 76 26.02 5.59 -21.24
CA LEU A 76 27.07 4.82 -20.56
C LEU A 76 27.86 3.96 -21.55
N PRO A 77 29.11 3.57 -21.22
CA PRO A 77 29.85 2.55 -21.96
C PRO A 77 29.13 1.19 -21.90
N LEU A 78 29.14 0.46 -23.03
CA LEU A 78 28.58 -0.89 -23.13
C LEU A 78 29.32 -1.87 -22.22
N VAL A 79 28.59 -2.84 -21.68
CA VAL A 79 29.15 -3.92 -20.84
C VAL A 79 28.74 -5.30 -21.37
N ASP A 80 27.82 -5.37 -22.34
CA ASP A 80 27.30 -6.60 -22.96
C ASP A 80 26.76 -7.61 -21.91
N GLU A 81 26.15 -7.10 -20.84
CA GLU A 81 25.52 -7.93 -19.80
C GLU A 81 24.26 -8.63 -20.33
N THR A 82 23.91 -9.75 -19.71
CA THR A 82 22.72 -10.53 -20.06
C THR A 82 21.69 -10.50 -18.94
N GLY A 83 20.43 -10.36 -19.33
CA GLY A 83 19.30 -10.30 -18.39
C GLY A 83 19.13 -8.93 -17.74
N PHE A 84 17.99 -8.78 -17.06
CA PHE A 84 17.62 -7.56 -16.35
C PHE A 84 17.31 -7.91 -14.90
N LEU A 85 17.82 -7.14 -13.94
CA LEU A 85 17.72 -7.46 -12.50
C LEU A 85 17.14 -6.30 -11.68
N ILE A 86 16.39 -6.63 -10.63
CA ILE A 86 16.11 -5.67 -9.55
C ILE A 86 17.21 -5.85 -8.51
N VAL A 87 18.06 -4.85 -8.35
CA VAL A 87 19.20 -4.91 -7.42
C VAL A 87 18.88 -4.18 -6.12
N GLU A 88 19.73 -4.40 -5.10
CA GLU A 88 19.57 -3.77 -3.79
C GLU A 88 19.57 -2.24 -3.90
N SER A 89 18.78 -1.60 -3.05
CA SER A 89 18.73 -0.14 -3.01
C SER A 89 20.02 0.44 -2.45
N VAL A 90 20.42 1.60 -2.98
CA VAL A 90 21.65 2.29 -2.59
C VAL A 90 21.29 3.46 -1.68
N ASP A 91 21.84 3.48 -0.47
CA ASP A 91 21.72 4.62 0.43
C ASP A 91 22.95 5.53 0.26
N ASP A 92 22.80 6.61 -0.49
CA ASP A 92 23.83 7.62 -0.76
C ASP A 92 23.67 8.90 0.11
N GLY A 93 22.86 8.82 1.19
CA GLY A 93 22.73 9.87 2.20
C GLY A 93 21.38 10.59 2.17
N ALA A 94 21.39 11.90 2.42
CA ALA A 94 20.17 12.69 2.56
C ALA A 94 19.28 12.59 1.32
N SER A 95 18.01 12.24 1.53
CA SER A 95 17.06 11.96 0.46
C SER A 95 15.88 12.91 0.53
N ASP A 96 15.57 13.55 -0.60
CA ASP A 96 14.37 14.38 -0.80
C ASP A 96 13.28 13.64 -1.62
N VAL A 97 13.39 12.32 -1.79
CA VAL A 97 12.42 11.53 -2.58
C VAL A 97 11.03 11.58 -1.94
N PRO A 98 9.98 12.02 -2.67
CA PRO A 98 8.62 12.01 -2.18
C PRO A 98 8.12 10.59 -1.89
N VAL A 99 7.70 10.35 -0.65
CA VAL A 99 7.06 9.10 -0.24
C VAL A 99 5.60 9.08 -0.68
N SER A 100 5.14 7.95 -1.22
CA SER A 100 3.74 7.79 -1.62
C SER A 100 2.79 7.81 -0.41
N VAL A 101 1.59 8.31 -0.63
CA VAL A 101 0.53 8.32 0.39
C VAL A 101 -0.03 6.93 0.61
N ASP A 102 -0.62 6.71 1.79
CA ASP A 102 -1.36 5.48 2.04
C ASP A 102 -2.54 5.35 1.07
N THR A 103 -2.78 4.13 0.61
CA THR A 103 -3.79 3.84 -0.41
C THR A 103 -4.71 2.73 0.10
N ALA A 104 -6.02 2.90 -0.05
CA ALA A 104 -7.01 1.91 0.34
C ALA A 104 -6.82 0.60 -0.43
N THR A 105 -7.27 -0.51 0.17
CA THR A 105 -7.22 -1.85 -0.42
C THR A 105 -7.86 -1.86 -1.82
N CYS A 106 -7.14 -2.37 -2.83
CA CYS A 106 -7.66 -2.50 -4.19
C CYS A 106 -8.64 -3.67 -4.33
N ASP A 107 -9.44 -3.65 -5.39
CA ASP A 107 -10.51 -4.64 -5.63
C ASP A 107 -10.00 -6.08 -5.72
N ASP A 108 -8.82 -6.31 -6.32
CA ASP A 108 -8.19 -7.62 -6.35
C ASP A 108 -7.88 -8.12 -4.93
N CYS A 109 -7.31 -7.26 -4.07
CA CYS A 109 -7.00 -7.62 -2.67
C CYS A 109 -8.28 -7.82 -1.85
N LEU A 110 -9.36 -7.08 -2.15
CA LEU A 110 -10.67 -7.32 -1.54
C LEU A 110 -11.25 -8.67 -1.97
N THR A 111 -11.09 -9.05 -3.23
CA THR A 111 -11.49 -10.37 -3.74
C THR A 111 -10.75 -11.47 -2.98
N GLU A 112 -9.43 -11.37 -2.85
CA GLU A 112 -8.62 -12.32 -2.08
C GLU A 112 -8.99 -12.34 -0.58
N LEU A 113 -9.34 -11.19 -0.01
CA LEU A 113 -9.73 -11.08 1.40
C LEU A 113 -11.00 -11.88 1.70
N PHE A 114 -11.93 -11.94 0.76
CA PHE A 114 -13.23 -12.59 0.93
C PHE A 114 -13.34 -13.96 0.25
N ASP A 115 -12.29 -14.43 -0.44
CA ASP A 115 -12.23 -15.76 -1.04
C ASP A 115 -11.81 -16.82 0.00
N PRO A 116 -12.68 -17.78 0.36
CA PRO A 116 -12.36 -18.84 1.33
C PRO A 116 -11.22 -19.77 0.91
N ALA A 117 -10.93 -19.87 -0.39
CA ALA A 117 -9.83 -20.68 -0.91
C ALA A 117 -8.48 -19.95 -0.84
N ASN A 118 -8.50 -18.63 -0.62
CA ASN A 118 -7.28 -17.84 -0.59
C ASN A 118 -6.56 -17.99 0.75
N ARG A 119 -5.23 -18.09 0.71
CA ARG A 119 -4.36 -18.14 1.91
C ARG A 119 -4.42 -16.89 2.79
N ARG A 120 -4.98 -15.79 2.27
CA ARG A 120 -5.21 -14.52 2.97
C ARG A 120 -6.69 -14.26 3.25
N HIS A 121 -7.55 -15.27 3.16
CA HIS A 121 -8.94 -15.18 3.56
C HIS A 121 -9.06 -14.55 4.95
N ARG A 122 -9.78 -13.43 5.02
CA ARG A 122 -10.04 -12.61 6.22
C ARG A 122 -8.78 -12.10 6.94
N TYR A 123 -7.64 -12.03 6.25
CA TYR A 123 -6.40 -11.48 6.79
C TYR A 123 -6.43 -9.93 6.84
N PRO A 124 -6.42 -9.28 8.02
CA PRO A 124 -6.67 -7.84 8.13
C PRO A 124 -5.62 -6.91 7.51
N PHE A 125 -4.44 -7.44 7.18
CA PHE A 125 -3.31 -6.65 6.68
C PHE A 125 -2.97 -6.96 5.21
N VAL A 126 -3.92 -7.53 4.46
CA VAL A 126 -3.74 -7.81 3.02
C VAL A 126 -3.42 -6.54 2.24
N ASN A 127 -2.39 -6.61 1.41
CA ASN A 127 -2.00 -5.53 0.50
C ASN A 127 -1.25 -6.11 -0.72
N CYS A 128 -0.94 -5.25 -1.68
CA CYS A 128 -0.09 -5.54 -2.83
C CYS A 128 0.75 -4.28 -3.19
N THR A 129 1.47 -4.33 -4.31
CA THR A 129 2.23 -3.18 -4.83
C THR A 129 1.35 -1.95 -5.12
N ASN A 130 0.07 -2.17 -5.45
CA ASN A 130 -0.89 -1.13 -5.85
C ASN A 130 -1.80 -0.62 -4.71
N CYS A 131 -1.64 -1.10 -3.47
CA CYS A 131 -2.47 -0.65 -2.35
C CYS A 131 -1.82 -0.83 -0.97
N GLY A 132 -2.49 -0.35 0.08
CA GLY A 132 -2.07 -0.52 1.47
C GLY A 132 -1.22 0.64 1.99
N PRO A 133 -0.66 0.48 3.20
CA PRO A 133 0.10 1.54 3.85
C PRO A 133 1.41 1.83 3.15
N ARG A 134 1.81 3.10 3.13
CA ARG A 134 3.05 3.64 2.58
C ARG A 134 3.65 4.62 3.57
N TYR A 135 3.24 5.89 3.50
CA TYR A 135 3.71 6.96 4.37
C TYR A 135 3.66 6.57 5.86
N THR A 136 2.55 5.98 6.32
CA THR A 136 2.37 5.61 7.73
C THR A 136 3.32 4.52 8.25
N ILE A 137 3.97 3.77 7.37
CA ILE A 137 4.86 2.67 7.75
C ILE A 137 6.32 2.89 7.35
N VAL A 138 6.62 3.92 6.57
CA VAL A 138 7.99 4.23 6.17
C VAL A 138 8.76 4.81 7.36
N ARG A 139 10.03 4.43 7.49
CA ARG A 139 10.96 4.98 8.49
C ARG A 139 12.05 5.82 7.84
N SER A 140 12.51 5.38 6.67
CA SER A 140 13.49 6.09 5.84
C SER A 140 13.30 5.69 4.38
N VAL A 141 14.02 6.38 3.51
CA VAL A 141 14.21 6.06 2.10
C VAL A 141 15.70 5.80 1.88
N PRO A 142 16.09 4.90 0.96
CA PRO A 142 15.28 4.25 -0.08
C PRO A 142 14.20 3.29 0.44
N TYR A 143 13.04 3.27 -0.23
CA TYR A 143 11.89 2.46 0.18
C TYR A 143 12.16 0.97 -0.03
N ASP A 144 12.49 0.30 1.08
CA ASP A 144 12.59 -1.16 1.20
C ASP A 144 12.06 -1.63 2.54
N ARG A 145 11.75 -2.93 2.64
CA ARG A 145 11.18 -3.55 3.83
C ARG A 145 11.96 -3.22 5.12
N PRO A 146 13.31 -3.25 5.18
CA PRO A 146 14.07 -2.87 6.38
C PRO A 146 13.86 -1.41 6.80
N ALA A 147 13.59 -0.52 5.84
CA ALA A 147 13.29 0.89 6.04
C ALA A 147 11.80 1.16 6.36
N THR A 148 11.05 0.13 6.76
CA THR A 148 9.64 0.26 7.16
C THR A 148 9.38 -0.38 8.53
N THR A 149 8.18 -0.17 9.08
CA THR A 149 7.72 -0.90 10.27
C THR A 149 7.54 -2.41 10.03
N MET A 150 7.56 -2.86 8.76
CA MET A 150 7.52 -4.28 8.39
C MET A 150 8.85 -5.01 8.59
N ALA A 151 9.93 -4.29 8.92
CA ALA A 151 11.25 -4.87 9.19
C ALA A 151 11.24 -5.92 10.31
N GLY A 152 10.33 -5.81 11.28
CA GLY A 152 10.18 -6.78 12.37
C GLY A 152 9.45 -8.08 11.99
N PHE A 153 8.98 -8.20 10.74
CA PHE A 153 8.19 -9.32 10.25
C PHE A 153 8.93 -10.03 9.12
N THR A 154 9.67 -11.09 9.42
CA THR A 154 10.37 -11.89 8.40
C THR A 154 9.36 -12.63 7.51
N MET A 155 9.47 -12.52 6.19
CA MET A 155 8.56 -13.20 5.26
C MET A 155 8.70 -14.73 5.38
N CYS A 156 7.57 -15.45 5.43
CA CYS A 156 7.60 -16.91 5.30
C CYS A 156 7.94 -17.32 3.85
N ALA A 157 8.32 -18.58 3.65
CA ALA A 157 8.70 -19.10 2.33
C ALA A 157 7.65 -18.83 1.23
N ALA A 158 6.35 -18.87 1.56
CA ALA A 158 5.31 -18.58 0.58
C ALA A 158 5.24 -17.10 0.20
N CYS A 159 5.37 -16.19 1.17
CA CYS A 159 5.42 -14.74 0.87
C CYS A 159 6.72 -14.35 0.16
N GLN A 160 7.84 -15.02 0.47
CA GLN A 160 9.11 -14.81 -0.21
C GLN A 160 9.02 -15.22 -1.68
N ARG A 161 8.43 -16.39 -1.99
CA ARG A 161 8.20 -16.81 -3.39
C ARG A 161 7.39 -15.78 -4.19
N GLU A 162 6.28 -15.27 -3.64
CA GLU A 162 5.51 -14.23 -4.32
C GLU A 162 6.28 -12.90 -4.46
N TYR A 163 7.17 -12.60 -3.51
CA TYR A 163 8.00 -11.40 -3.56
C TYR A 163 9.05 -11.50 -4.67
N ASP A 164 9.59 -12.70 -4.92
CA ASP A 164 10.64 -12.98 -5.90
C ASP A 164 10.10 -13.34 -7.30
N ASP A 165 8.84 -13.77 -7.42
CA ASP A 165 8.23 -14.20 -8.69
C ASP A 165 7.71 -13.01 -9.51
N PRO A 166 8.29 -12.70 -10.70
CA PRO A 166 7.86 -11.59 -11.54
C PRO A 166 6.43 -11.70 -12.08
N ALA A 167 5.86 -12.92 -12.11
CA ALA A 167 4.49 -13.17 -12.52
C ALA A 167 3.48 -12.91 -11.39
N ASP A 168 3.92 -12.86 -10.14
CA ASP A 168 3.05 -12.57 -9.01
C ASP A 168 2.81 -11.06 -8.86
N ARG A 169 1.57 -10.67 -8.53
CA ARG A 169 1.21 -9.28 -8.27
C ARG A 169 1.91 -8.66 -7.06
N ARG A 170 2.44 -9.49 -6.18
CA ARG A 170 3.23 -9.12 -4.99
C ARG A 170 4.73 -9.14 -5.25
N PHE A 171 5.17 -9.28 -6.50
CA PHE A 171 6.57 -9.09 -6.89
C PHE A 171 7.10 -7.76 -6.35
N HIS A 172 8.13 -7.82 -5.51
CA HIS A 172 8.70 -6.71 -4.73
C HIS A 172 7.69 -5.84 -3.92
N ALA A 173 6.56 -6.41 -3.49
CA ALA A 173 5.69 -5.74 -2.52
C ALA A 173 6.37 -5.73 -1.13
N GLN A 174 7.03 -4.60 -0.80
CA GLN A 174 7.75 -4.44 0.47
C GLN A 174 6.91 -4.76 1.72
N PRO A 175 5.60 -4.40 1.80
CA PRO A 175 4.77 -4.75 2.94
C PRO A 175 4.06 -6.11 2.81
N ASN A 176 4.49 -7.00 1.92
CA ASN A 176 3.90 -8.33 1.75
C ASN A 176 3.92 -9.11 3.07
N ALA A 177 2.79 -9.72 3.41
CA ALA A 177 2.63 -10.56 4.57
C ALA A 177 1.42 -11.50 4.43
N CYS A 178 1.31 -12.43 5.36
CA CYS A 178 0.18 -13.35 5.53
C CYS A 178 0.00 -13.68 7.02
N PRO A 179 -1.05 -14.43 7.42
CA PRO A 179 -1.28 -14.79 8.83
C PRO A 179 -0.08 -15.46 9.51
N ALA A 180 0.77 -16.19 8.76
CA ALA A 180 1.90 -16.91 9.33
C ALA A 180 3.13 -16.03 9.64
N CYS A 181 3.28 -14.88 8.97
CA CYS A 181 4.52 -14.10 9.04
C CYS A 181 4.31 -12.59 9.27
N GLY A 182 3.05 -12.14 9.25
CA GLY A 182 2.71 -10.73 9.34
C GLY A 182 2.19 -10.29 10.71
N PRO A 183 1.74 -9.03 10.79
CA PRO A 183 1.05 -8.52 11.96
C PRO A 183 -0.22 -9.32 12.26
N ARG A 184 -0.59 -9.34 13.55
CA ARG A 184 -1.81 -9.94 14.08
C ARG A 184 -2.65 -8.89 14.79
N VAL A 185 -3.96 -9.03 14.71
CA VAL A 185 -4.91 -8.18 15.44
C VAL A 185 -5.28 -8.85 16.76
N ARG A 186 -5.59 -8.05 17.77
CA ARG A 186 -6.11 -8.52 19.06
C ARG A 186 -7.19 -7.58 19.57
N LEU A 187 -8.18 -8.14 20.24
CA LEU A 187 -9.17 -7.39 21.01
C LEU A 187 -8.76 -7.43 22.48
N VAL A 188 -8.74 -6.26 23.11
CA VAL A 188 -8.36 -6.09 24.51
C VAL A 188 -9.48 -5.34 25.22
N ALA A 189 -9.91 -5.85 26.37
CA ALA A 189 -10.93 -5.23 27.21
C ALA A 189 -10.37 -3.99 27.96
N GLY A 190 -11.26 -3.21 28.58
CA GLY A 190 -10.87 -1.96 29.27
C GLY A 190 -9.94 -2.16 30.48
N ASP A 191 -9.90 -3.37 31.03
CA ASP A 191 -8.99 -3.80 32.11
C ASP A 191 -7.63 -4.29 31.58
N GLY A 192 -7.42 -4.28 30.26
CA GLY A 192 -6.19 -4.74 29.63
C GLY A 192 -6.16 -6.25 29.32
N ILE A 193 -7.21 -7.00 29.63
CA ILE A 193 -7.27 -8.45 29.36
C ILE A 193 -7.52 -8.68 27.87
N GLN A 194 -6.72 -9.56 27.25
CA GLN A 194 -6.92 -9.98 25.87
C GLN A 194 -8.15 -10.89 25.77
N VAL A 195 -9.09 -10.50 24.92
CA VAL A 195 -10.36 -11.22 24.71
C VAL A 195 -10.24 -12.20 23.54
N ALA A 196 -9.62 -11.76 22.44
CA ALA A 196 -9.52 -12.55 21.22
C ALA A 196 -8.35 -12.08 20.35
N VAL A 197 -7.94 -12.90 19.38
CA VAL A 197 -6.86 -12.61 18.40
C VAL A 197 -7.32 -12.94 16.98
N ASP A 198 -6.59 -12.44 15.99
CA ASP A 198 -6.84 -12.68 14.56
C ASP A 198 -8.30 -12.44 14.16
N ASP A 199 -8.89 -13.35 13.38
CA ASP A 199 -10.24 -13.22 12.86
C ASP A 199 -11.30 -13.21 13.99
N ASP A 200 -11.06 -13.96 15.07
CA ASP A 200 -11.94 -13.95 16.25
C ASP A 200 -11.97 -12.57 16.92
N ALA A 201 -10.86 -11.82 16.90
CA ALA A 201 -10.84 -10.45 17.39
C ALA A 201 -11.72 -9.53 16.55
N VAL A 202 -11.75 -9.73 15.22
CA VAL A 202 -12.63 -8.96 14.32
C VAL A 202 -14.10 -9.30 14.62
N GLN A 203 -14.44 -10.59 14.75
CA GLN A 203 -15.82 -11.02 15.04
C GLN A 203 -16.30 -10.57 16.41
N ALA A 204 -15.46 -10.71 17.45
CA ALA A 204 -15.77 -10.22 18.78
C ALA A 204 -15.94 -8.70 18.79
N THR A 205 -15.15 -7.96 18.01
CA THR A 205 -15.32 -6.50 17.86
C THR A 205 -16.67 -6.14 17.25
N VAL A 206 -17.13 -6.88 16.24
CA VAL A 206 -18.47 -6.68 15.66
C VAL A 206 -19.56 -6.92 16.70
N ALA A 207 -19.45 -7.96 17.53
CA ALA A 207 -20.40 -8.22 18.61
C ALA A 207 -20.41 -7.08 19.64
N VAL A 208 -19.23 -6.59 20.05
CA VAL A 208 -19.08 -5.46 20.98
C VAL A 208 -19.73 -4.18 20.45
N LEU A 209 -19.59 -3.89 19.15
CA LEU A 209 -20.24 -2.73 18.52
C LEU A 209 -21.77 -2.89 18.49
N ARG A 210 -22.28 -4.09 18.16
CA ARG A 210 -23.72 -4.41 18.18
C ARG A 210 -24.33 -4.32 19.58
N ASP A 211 -23.55 -4.62 20.62
CA ASP A 211 -23.93 -4.45 22.02
C ASP A 211 -23.93 -2.97 22.46
N GLY A 212 -23.70 -2.01 21.55
CA GLY A 212 -23.73 -0.57 21.84
C GLY A 212 -22.51 -0.06 22.61
N LYS A 213 -21.39 -0.81 22.61
CA LYS A 213 -20.15 -0.40 23.30
C LYS A 213 -19.25 0.43 22.38
N ILE A 214 -18.37 1.21 22.99
CA ILE A 214 -17.34 1.99 22.30
C ILE A 214 -16.07 1.14 22.13
N VAL A 215 -15.53 1.10 20.91
CA VAL A 215 -14.27 0.40 20.61
C VAL A 215 -13.21 1.38 20.11
N ALA A 216 -11.98 1.24 20.60
CA ALA A 216 -10.82 1.91 20.01
C ALA A 216 -10.20 1.02 18.92
N LEU A 217 -10.24 1.46 17.67
CA LEU A 217 -9.73 0.76 16.50
C LEU A 217 -8.41 1.39 16.03
N LYS A 218 -7.34 0.60 15.97
CA LYS A 218 -6.08 1.04 15.37
C LYS A 218 -6.19 1.01 13.85
N GLY A 219 -6.28 2.19 13.23
CA GLY A 219 -6.13 2.37 11.78
C GLY A 219 -4.67 2.59 11.38
N LEU A 220 -4.45 3.02 10.14
CA LEU A 220 -3.10 3.29 9.60
C LEU A 220 -2.43 4.49 10.29
N GLY A 221 -3.14 5.62 10.38
CA GLY A 221 -2.61 6.88 10.94
C GLY A 221 -2.82 7.08 12.45
N GLY A 222 -3.39 6.10 13.16
CA GLY A 222 -3.69 6.22 14.59
C GLY A 222 -4.94 5.47 15.03
N PHE A 223 -5.40 5.77 16.24
CA PHE A 223 -6.61 5.16 16.81
C PHE A 223 -7.85 6.00 16.53
N HIS A 224 -8.94 5.31 16.22
CA HIS A 224 -10.29 5.87 16.11
C HIS A 224 -11.17 5.28 17.22
N LEU A 225 -12.16 6.05 17.68
CA LEU A 225 -13.23 5.53 18.53
C LEU A 225 -14.44 5.27 17.64
N ALA A 226 -14.96 4.05 17.69
CA ALA A 226 -16.09 3.59 16.91
C ALA A 226 -17.24 3.14 17.82
N VAL A 227 -18.45 3.42 17.37
CA VAL A 227 -19.74 2.97 17.92
C VAL A 227 -20.66 2.66 16.74
N ASP A 228 -21.74 1.92 16.99
CA ASP A 228 -22.84 1.85 16.03
C ASP A 228 -23.50 3.24 15.89
N ALA A 229 -23.44 3.80 14.67
CA ALA A 229 -24.00 5.12 14.37
C ALA A 229 -25.54 5.15 14.41
N GLY A 230 -26.20 3.99 14.33
CA GLY A 230 -27.65 3.87 14.50
C GLY A 230 -28.12 3.74 15.95
N ASN A 231 -27.20 3.72 16.92
CA ASN A 231 -27.51 3.58 18.34
C ASN A 231 -27.29 4.90 19.09
N ASP A 232 -28.38 5.65 19.29
CA ASP A 232 -28.35 6.97 19.95
C ASP A 232 -27.71 6.94 21.34
N VAL A 233 -27.92 5.87 22.10
CA VAL A 233 -27.35 5.71 23.46
C VAL A 233 -25.83 5.57 23.37
N ALA A 234 -25.32 4.77 22.44
CA ALA A 234 -23.89 4.58 22.23
C ALA A 234 -23.21 5.88 21.74
N VAL A 235 -23.87 6.62 20.83
CA VAL A 235 -23.38 7.91 20.32
C VAL A 235 -23.34 8.96 21.44
N ALA A 236 -24.39 9.07 22.25
CA ALA A 236 -24.45 9.99 23.39
C ALA A 236 -23.35 9.67 24.42
N GLU A 237 -23.13 8.39 24.72
CA GLU A 237 -22.08 7.96 25.64
C GLU A 237 -20.68 8.28 25.09
N LEU A 238 -20.46 8.13 23.77
CA LEU A 238 -19.21 8.54 23.13
C LEU A 238 -18.96 10.05 23.25
N ARG A 239 -19.98 10.89 23.03
CA ARG A 239 -19.88 12.35 23.22
C ARG A 239 -19.50 12.70 24.65
N ARG A 240 -20.19 12.10 25.62
CA ARG A 240 -19.96 12.31 27.05
C ARG A 240 -18.53 11.95 27.46
N ARG A 241 -18.04 10.77 27.05
CA ARG A 241 -16.68 10.32 27.40
C ARG A 241 -15.58 11.09 26.69
N LYS A 242 -15.82 11.51 25.43
CA LYS A 242 -14.85 12.25 24.63
C LYS A 242 -14.85 13.75 24.93
N VAL A 243 -15.82 14.25 25.71
CA VAL A 243 -16.05 15.67 25.99
C VAL A 243 -16.14 16.44 24.67
N ARG A 244 -17.04 15.97 23.80
CA ARG A 244 -17.27 16.51 22.44
C ARG A 244 -18.76 16.70 22.21
N ASP A 245 -19.25 17.86 22.61
CA ASP A 245 -20.69 18.15 22.63
C ASP A 245 -21.26 18.23 21.22
N ASP A 246 -20.90 19.24 20.43
CA ASP A 246 -21.60 19.51 19.15
C ASP A 246 -20.82 19.13 17.89
N LYS A 247 -19.48 18.99 17.97
CA LYS A 247 -18.67 18.78 16.75
C LYS A 247 -19.10 17.47 16.04
N PRO A 248 -19.51 17.51 14.76
CA PRO A 248 -20.06 16.36 14.04
C PRO A 248 -19.12 15.14 14.06
N PHE A 249 -19.67 13.93 14.14
CA PHE A 249 -18.90 12.70 13.93
C PHE A 249 -18.92 12.29 12.46
N ALA A 250 -17.80 11.75 11.99
CA ALA A 250 -17.76 11.07 10.71
C ALA A 250 -18.41 9.68 10.85
N VAL A 251 -19.11 9.24 9.80
CA VAL A 251 -19.76 7.93 9.72
C VAL A 251 -19.17 7.15 8.56
N MET A 252 -18.91 5.86 8.76
CA MET A 252 -18.42 4.96 7.72
C MET A 252 -19.61 4.15 7.18
N ALA A 253 -19.93 4.31 5.90
CA ALA A 253 -20.90 3.48 5.19
C ALA A 253 -20.22 2.27 4.56
N ARG A 254 -20.95 1.17 4.38
CA ARG A 254 -20.42 -0.08 3.81
C ARG A 254 -19.95 0.09 2.36
N ASP A 255 -20.75 0.78 1.57
CA ASP A 255 -20.56 0.98 0.14
C ASP A 255 -21.22 2.29 -0.30
N LEU A 256 -21.03 2.66 -1.58
CA LEU A 256 -21.58 3.90 -2.14
C LEU A 256 -23.12 3.90 -2.12
N ALA A 257 -23.77 2.74 -2.31
CA ALA A 257 -25.22 2.65 -2.31
C ALA A 257 -25.80 2.93 -0.91
N GLU A 258 -25.15 2.42 0.14
CA GLU A 258 -25.52 2.74 1.52
C GLU A 258 -25.29 4.22 1.84
N ALA A 259 -24.17 4.81 1.38
CA ALA A 259 -23.93 6.24 1.56
C ALA A 259 -25.03 7.10 0.90
N GLN A 260 -25.47 6.75 -0.33
CA GLN A 260 -26.56 7.43 -1.04
C GLN A 260 -27.92 7.30 -0.35
N ARG A 261 -28.13 6.25 0.46
CA ARG A 261 -29.34 6.13 1.30
C ARG A 261 -29.30 7.07 2.51
N LEU A 262 -28.11 7.36 3.03
CA LEU A 262 -27.91 8.16 4.24
C LEU A 262 -27.82 9.67 3.94
N CYS A 263 -27.26 10.07 2.80
CA CYS A 263 -27.08 11.47 2.43
C CYS A 263 -27.23 11.72 0.92
N ARG A 264 -27.41 12.99 0.54
CA ARG A 264 -27.38 13.42 -0.86
C ARG A 264 -25.93 13.52 -1.30
N LEU A 265 -25.58 12.84 -2.40
CA LEU A 265 -24.24 12.86 -2.98
C LEU A 265 -24.32 13.37 -4.41
N ASP A 266 -23.48 14.36 -4.74
CA ASP A 266 -23.22 14.74 -6.12
C ASP A 266 -22.13 13.83 -6.73
N ALA A 267 -21.82 14.07 -8.01
CA ALA A 267 -20.87 13.25 -8.76
C ALA A 267 -19.44 13.34 -8.18
N ASP A 268 -19.03 14.53 -7.73
CA ASP A 268 -17.69 14.77 -7.20
C ASP A 268 -17.51 14.09 -5.83
N ALA A 269 -18.51 14.20 -4.96
CA ALA A 269 -18.54 13.51 -3.67
C ALA A 269 -18.53 11.98 -3.83
N ALA A 270 -19.34 11.46 -4.76
CA ALA A 270 -19.36 10.03 -5.06
C ALA A 270 -18.00 9.54 -5.58
N ALA A 271 -17.37 10.29 -6.50
CA ALA A 271 -16.04 9.98 -7.02
C ALA A 271 -14.95 10.03 -5.93
N ALA A 272 -15.02 11.02 -5.03
CA ALA A 272 -14.10 11.15 -3.91
C ALA A 272 -14.20 9.95 -2.95
N LEU A 273 -15.42 9.52 -2.58
CA LEU A 273 -15.66 8.39 -1.67
C LEU A 273 -15.10 7.05 -2.17
N VAL A 274 -15.09 6.85 -3.51
CA VAL A 274 -14.53 5.64 -4.13
C VAL A 274 -13.06 5.78 -4.52
N SER A 275 -12.49 6.97 -4.39
CA SER A 275 -11.08 7.19 -4.70
C SER A 275 -10.17 6.34 -3.81
N PRO A 276 -8.95 6.00 -4.27
CA PRO A 276 -8.00 5.23 -3.47
C PRO A 276 -7.59 5.90 -2.15
N ARG A 277 -7.84 7.21 -2.00
CA ARG A 277 -7.56 7.97 -0.77
C ARG A 277 -8.62 7.79 0.31
N ARG A 278 -9.84 7.37 -0.05
CA ARG A 278 -11.00 7.18 0.86
C ARG A 278 -11.17 8.31 1.90
N PRO A 279 -11.32 9.58 1.46
CA PRO A 279 -11.52 10.71 2.37
C PRO A 279 -12.90 10.63 3.07
N ILE A 280 -13.03 11.38 4.16
CA ILE A 280 -14.35 11.77 4.70
C ILE A 280 -14.85 12.91 3.81
N VAL A 281 -16.08 12.78 3.30
CA VAL A 281 -16.75 13.72 2.39
C VAL A 281 -18.01 14.27 3.04
#